data_AF-A0A4R4S104-F1
#
_entry.id   AF-A0A4R4S104-F1
#
_cell.length_a   1.000
_cell.length_b   1.000
_cell.length_c   1.000
_cell.angle_alpha   90.00
_cell.angle_beta   90.00
_cell.angle_gamma   90.00
#
_symmetry.space_group_name_H-M   'P 1'
#
loop_
_entity.id
_entity.type
_entity.pdbx_description
1 polymer ?
#
loop_
_entity_poly.entity_id
_entity_poly.type
_entity_poly.pdbx_seq_one_letter_code
_entity_poly.pdbx_strand_id
1 'polypeptide(L)' 'MTHWRKSSHSGSYPETCVECAVLASAPDAVVGIRDSTDPQGPRLVMTPEAWRAFLVRLKRGA' A
#
# COMPACT_ATOMS: atom_id res chain seq x y z
N MET A 1 5.66 13.59 -7.51
CA MET A 1 6.42 12.43 -6.98
C MET A 1 5.46 11.54 -6.22
N THR A 2 5.50 10.23 -6.47
CA THR A 2 4.73 9.24 -5.70
C THR A 2 5.28 9.13 -4.29
N HIS A 3 4.45 9.34 -3.28
CA HIS A 3 4.88 9.32 -1.87
C HIS A 3 4.45 8.01 -1.20
N TRP A 4 5.41 7.09 -1.07
CA TRP A 4 5.22 5.83 -0.35
C TRP A 4 5.16 6.06 1.15
N ARG A 5 4.14 5.49 1.78
CA ARG A 5 3.92 5.58 3.22
C ARG A 5 4.10 4.21 3.84
N LYS A 6 5.02 4.13 4.80
CA LYS A 6 5.23 2.99 5.68
C LYS A 6 4.34 3.16 6.92
N SER A 7 3.93 2.04 7.53
CA SER A 7 3.22 2.08 8.81
C SER A 7 4.13 2.62 9.91
N SER A 8 3.58 3.36 10.87
CA SER A 8 4.31 3.75 12.09
C SER A 8 4.58 2.58 13.03
N HIS A 9 3.93 1.43 12.80
CA HIS A 9 4.18 0.19 13.55
C HIS A 9 5.25 -0.69 12.90
N SER A 10 5.84 -0.23 11.79
CA SER A 10 6.99 -0.86 11.17
C SER A 10 8.25 -0.48 11.95
N GLY A 11 9.01 -1.44 12.46
CA GLY A 11 10.30 -1.17 13.06
C GLY A 11 11.41 -1.03 12.04
N SER A 12 12.64 -1.11 12.53
CA SER A 12 13.85 -0.92 11.73
C SER A 12 14.28 -2.24 11.09
N TYR A 13 14.99 -2.17 9.96
CA TYR A 13 15.53 -3.34 9.26
C TYR A 13 16.15 -4.37 10.25
N PRO A 14 15.86 -5.67 10.13
CA PRO A 14 15.24 -6.36 8.99
C PRO A 14 13.72 -6.44 9.01
N GLU A 15 13.02 -5.65 9.84
CA GLU A 15 11.57 -5.76 9.94
C GLU A 15 10.85 -5.54 8.59
N THR A 16 10.27 -6.63 8.08
CA THR A 16 9.56 -6.69 6.80
C THR A 16 8.23 -5.98 6.92
N CYS A 17 7.98 -5.00 6.07
CA CYS A 17 6.78 -4.17 6.16
C CYS A 17 6.18 -3.89 4.78
N VAL A 18 4.92 -3.49 4.79
CA VAL A 18 4.17 -3.11 3.60
C VAL A 18 4.18 -1.58 3.48
N GLU A 19 4.43 -1.07 2.28
CA GLU A 19 4.27 0.34 1.93
C GLU A 19 3.10 0.52 0.98
N CYS A 20 2.37 1.64 1.12
CA CYS A 20 1.30 2.01 0.20
C CYS A 20 1.44 3.44 -0.33
N ALA A 21 0.98 3.67 -1.56
CA ALA A 21 1.00 4.98 -2.20
C ALA A 21 -0.17 5.15 -3.16
N VAL A 22 -0.61 6.39 -3.36
CA VAL A 22 -1.42 6.77 -4.52
C VAL A 22 -0.46 7.00 -5.68
N LEU A 23 -0.54 6.17 -6.72
CA LEU A 23 0.43 6.19 -7.83
C LEU A 23 0.06 7.20 -8.92
N ALA A 24 -1.22 7.52 -9.06
CA ALA A 24 -1.77 8.44 -10.03
C ALA A 24 -2.87 9.30 -9.40
N SER A 25 -3.09 10.50 -9.93
CA SER A 25 -4.17 11.37 -9.52
C SER A 25 -5.46 11.05 -10.28
N ALA A 26 -6.60 11.54 -9.78
CA ALA A 26 -7.88 11.36 -10.46
C ALA A 26 -7.81 11.88 -11.92
N PRO A 27 -8.50 11.22 -12.88
CA PRO A 27 -9.43 10.10 -12.69
C PRO A 27 -8.76 8.71 -12.60
N ASP A 28 -7.50 8.57 -13.02
CA ASP A 28 -6.79 7.29 -13.11
C ASP A 28 -6.15 6.86 -11.78
N ALA A 29 -6.70 7.34 -10.65
CA ALA A 29 -6.11 7.12 -9.35
C ALA A 29 -6.07 5.63 -9.01
N VAL A 30 -4.91 5.13 -8.61
CA VAL A 30 -4.73 3.76 -8.13
C VAL A 30 -3.89 3.74 -6.87
N VAL A 31 -4.16 2.76 -6.02
CA VAL A 31 -3.40 2.49 -4.80
C VAL A 31 -2.42 1.36 -5.10
N GLY A 32 -1.13 1.67 -4.97
CA GLY A 32 -0.05 0.69 -5.03
C GLY A 32 0.31 0.19 -3.63
N ILE A 33 0.62 -1.10 -3.55
CA ILE A 33 1.08 -1.79 -2.36
C ILE A 33 2.35 -2.57 -2.74
N ARG A 34 3.40 -2.48 -1.92
CA ARG A 34 4.66 -3.20 -2.17
C ARG A 34 5.34 -3.64 -0.87
N ASP A 35 6.28 -4.55 -1.02
CA ASP A 35 7.24 -4.89 0.02
C ASP A 35 8.24 -3.73 0.21
N SER A 36 8.47 -3.33 1.45
CA SER A 36 9.46 -2.31 1.80
C SER A 36 10.90 -2.78 1.55
N THR A 37 11.15 -4.08 1.63
CA THR A 37 12.47 -4.70 1.50
C THR A 37 12.82 -5.06 0.05
N ASP A 38 11.81 -5.13 -0.82
CA ASP A 38 11.98 -5.24 -2.26
C ASP A 38 11.20 -4.14 -3.03
N PRO A 39 11.70 -2.89 -3.04
CA PRO A 39 11.02 -1.77 -3.69
C PRO A 39 10.86 -1.91 -5.22
N GLN A 40 11.68 -2.77 -5.85
CA GLN A 40 11.67 -3.03 -7.30
C GLN A 40 10.89 -4.29 -7.67
N GLY A 41 10.54 -5.10 -6.68
CA GLY A 41 9.72 -6.28 -6.85
C GLY A 41 8.28 -6.00 -7.29
N PRO A 42 7.46 -7.08 -7.34
CA PRO A 42 6.06 -7.01 -7.72
C PRO A 42 5.27 -6.05 -6.81
N ARG A 43 4.28 -5.38 -7.41
CA ARG A 43 3.40 -4.44 -6.71
C ARG A 43 1.96 -4.82 -6.95
N LEU A 44 1.16 -4.80 -5.90
CA LEU A 44 -0.28 -4.98 -6.00
C LEU A 44 -0.89 -3.61 -6.27
N VAL A 45 -1.70 -3.51 -7.32
CA VAL A 45 -2.35 -2.25 -7.72
C VAL A 45 -3.85 -2.46 -7.70
N MET A 46 -4.57 -1.52 -7.11
CA MET A 46 -6.02 -1.58 -6.99
C MET A 46 -6.67 -0.22 -7.17
N THR A 47 -7.95 -0.24 -7.55
CA THR A 47 -8.74 1.00 -7.61
C THR A 47 -8.99 1.55 -6.20
N PRO A 48 -9.34 2.84 -6.07
CA PRO A 48 -9.65 3.45 -4.78
C PRO A 48 -10.84 2.76 -4.08
N GLU A 49 -11.82 2.28 -4.85
CA GLU A 49 -12.99 1.56 -4.36
C GLU A 49 -12.59 0.20 -3.77
N ALA A 50 -11.77 -0.56 -4.50
CA ALA A 50 -11.24 -1.85 -4.04
C ALA A 50 -10.38 -1.69 -2.77
N TRP A 51 -9.55 -0.65 -2.70
CA TRP A 51 -8.76 -0.35 -1.49
C TRP A 51 -9.64 -0.04 -0.28
N ARG A 52 -10.70 0.78 -0.46
CA ARG A 52 -11.65 1.07 0.62
C ARG A 52 -12.35 -0.19 1.11
N ALA A 53 -12.83 -1.03 0.19
CA ALA A 53 -13.48 -2.29 0.54
C ALA A 53 -12.52 -3.25 1.26
N PHE A 54 -11.28 -3.36 0.79
CA PHE A 54 -10.22 -4.13 1.42
C PHE A 54 -9.99 -3.68 2.87
N LEU A 55 -9.81 -2.37 3.11
CA LEU A 55 -9.58 -1.84 4.46
C LEU A 55 -10.76 -2.09 5.41
N VAL A 56 -12.00 -2.02 4.91
CA VAL A 56 -13.19 -2.33 5.73
C VAL A 56 -13.17 -3.80 6.17
N ARG A 57 -12.82 -4.72 5.28
CA ARG A 57 -12.71 -6.15 5.61
C ARG A 57 -11.56 -6.41 6.57
N LEU A 58 -10.39 -5.84 6.31
CA LEU A 58 -9.19 -5.98 7.14
C LEU A 58 -9.47 -5.53 8.58
N LYS A 59 -10.11 -4.37 8.76
CA LYS A 59 -10.48 -3.85 10.10
C LYS A 59 -11.49 -4.70 10.85
N ARG A 60 -12.25 -5.55 10.14
CA ARG A 60 -13.20 -6.50 10.74
C ARG A 60 -12.55 -7.86 11.05
N GLY A 61 -11.26 -8.04 10.75
CA GLY A 61 -10.53 -9.30 10.98
C GLY A 61 -10.90 -10.42 10.01
N ALA A 62 -11.45 -10.07 8.85
CA ALA A 62 -11.85 -10.99 7.80
C ALA A 62 -10.78 -11.20 6.72
#